data_AF-A0A087U9H5-F1
#
_entry.id   AF-A0A087U9H5-F1
#
_cell.length_a   1.000
_cell.length_b   1.000
_cell.length_c   1.000
_cell.angle_alpha   90.00
_cell.angle_beta   90.00
_cell.angle_gamma   90.00
#
_symmetry.space_group_name_H-M   'P 1'
#
loop_
_entity.id
_entity.type
_entity.pdbx_description
1 polymer ?
#
loop_
_entity_poly.entity_id
_entity_poly.type
_entity_poly.pdbx_seq_one_letter_code
_entity_poly.pdbx_strand_id
1 'polypeptide(L)'
;METLLNAIKNRIDNVLNESNDPNLKKSLYQLARNRIPEGHEDSSSIDPFPVPLLIIGSKYDIFQSEEFEKRKILCKCLRYVAHSKSASLQFVSSKSEAHVIKIRVSISSMVFGTPCSKTAVLDHNKPLYISCGADSFESIGSLTSLNVENKSGPKSLMEVKKIFTSYFPQVEEKNVIPDDPANDPNFREPDIDNMRVQKKKELFEYKKQKMA
;
A
#
# COMPACT_ATOMS: atom_id res chain seq x y z
N MET A 1 3.92 3.00 3.42
CA MET A 1 3.35 1.64 3.28
C MET A 1 3.66 0.77 4.50
N GLU A 2 4.93 0.58 4.87
CA GLU A 2 5.34 -0.25 6.03
C GLU A 2 4.60 0.09 7.33
N THR A 3 4.58 1.38 7.71
CA THR A 3 3.87 1.86 8.91
C THR A 3 2.39 1.47 8.92
N LEU A 4 1.72 1.59 7.77
CA LEU A 4 0.30 1.25 7.62
C LEU A 4 0.08 -0.26 7.73
N LEU A 5 0.90 -1.08 7.07
CA LEU A 5 0.79 -2.53 7.16
C LEU A 5 1.01 -3.03 8.59
N ASN A 6 1.97 -2.44 9.32
CA ASN A 6 2.20 -2.76 10.72
C ASN A 6 1.03 -2.31 11.60
N ALA A 7 0.48 -1.12 11.38
CA ALA A 7 -0.68 -0.64 12.13
C ALA A 7 -1.92 -1.53 11.92
N ILE A 8 -2.18 -1.95 10.67
CA ILE A 8 -3.28 -2.88 10.36
C ILE A 8 -3.03 -4.24 11.00
N LYS A 9 -1.80 -4.77 10.92
CA LYS A 9 -1.46 -6.06 11.54
C LYS A 9 -1.66 -6.02 13.06
N ASN A 10 -1.19 -4.97 13.72
CA ASN A 10 -1.40 -4.76 15.16
C ASN A 10 -2.89 -4.67 15.51
N ARG A 11 -3.69 -3.99 14.67
CA ARG A 11 -5.14 -3.92 14.86
C ARG A 11 -5.80 -5.30 14.74
N ILE A 12 -5.40 -6.10 13.76
CA ILE A 12 -5.89 -7.48 13.58
C ILE A 12 -5.50 -8.32 14.79
N ASP A 13 -4.24 -8.25 15.24
CA ASP A 13 -3.76 -8.99 16.41
C ASP A 13 -4.53 -8.62 17.68
N ASN A 14 -4.85 -7.33 17.88
CA ASN A 14 -5.68 -6.89 19.01
C ASN A 14 -7.09 -7.50 18.95
N VAL A 15 -7.75 -7.45 17.79
CA VAL A 15 -9.09 -8.05 17.60
C VAL A 15 -9.05 -9.57 17.79
N LEU A 16 -7.99 -10.24 17.35
CA LEU A 16 -7.82 -11.68 17.57
C LEU A 16 -7.63 -12.03 19.05
N ASN A 17 -6.93 -11.19 19.81
CA ASN A 17 -6.73 -11.38 21.24
C ASN A 17 -7.99 -11.08 22.07
N GLU A 18 -8.86 -10.19 21.59
CA GLU A 18 -10.16 -9.89 22.19
C GLU A 18 -11.22 -10.97 21.91
N SER A 19 -10.97 -11.84 20.92
CA SER A 19 -11.90 -12.92 20.55
C SER A 19 -11.87 -14.06 21.56
N ASN A 20 -13.06 -14.56 21.90
CA ASN A 20 -13.23 -15.76 22.74
C ASN A 20 -12.99 -17.08 21.98
N ASP A 21 -12.83 -17.05 20.66
CA ASP A 21 -12.57 -18.24 19.85
C ASP A 21 -11.04 -18.51 19.75
N PRO A 22 -10.52 -19.57 20.40
CA PRO A 22 -9.10 -19.90 20.38
C PRO A 22 -8.60 -20.36 18.99
N ASN A 23 -9.51 -20.80 18.11
CA ASN A 23 -9.17 -21.28 16.78
C ASN A 23 -9.19 -20.18 15.72
N LEU A 24 -9.75 -19.01 16.01
CA LEU A 24 -9.92 -17.92 15.04
C LEU A 24 -8.59 -17.52 14.40
N LYS A 25 -7.54 -17.36 15.22
CA LYS A 25 -6.19 -17.02 14.73
C LYS A 25 -5.66 -18.11 13.79
N LYS A 26 -5.77 -19.37 14.19
CA LYS A 26 -5.29 -20.50 13.37
C LYS A 26 -6.05 -20.58 12.04
N SER A 27 -7.38 -20.44 12.08
CA SER A 27 -8.25 -20.43 10.91
C SER A 27 -7.91 -19.29 9.94
N LEU A 28 -7.73 -18.07 10.45
CA LEU A 28 -7.39 -16.90 9.65
C LEU A 28 -6.05 -17.08 8.92
N TYR A 29 -5.03 -17.56 9.62
CA TYR A 29 -3.72 -17.81 9.00
C TYR A 29 -3.74 -19.01 8.05
N GLN A 30 -4.60 -20.01 8.28
CA GLN A 30 -4.82 -21.10 7.33
C GLN A 30 -5.45 -20.57 6.03
N LEU A 31 -6.49 -19.73 6.14
CA LEU A 31 -7.09 -19.06 4.98
C LEU A 31 -6.06 -18.19 4.25
N ALA A 32 -5.17 -17.54 4.98
CA ALA A 32 -4.08 -16.77 4.40
C ALA A 32 -3.09 -17.62 3.60
N ARG A 33 -2.73 -18.80 4.12
CA ARG A 33 -1.86 -19.77 3.44
C ARG A 33 -2.52 -20.37 2.21
N ASN A 34 -3.83 -20.67 2.27
CA ASN A 34 -4.59 -21.25 1.16
C ASN A 34 -4.67 -20.33 -0.08
N ARG A 35 -4.32 -19.04 0.03
CA ARG A 35 -4.21 -18.13 -1.13
C ARG A 35 -2.96 -18.36 -1.95
N ILE A 36 -1.94 -18.99 -1.38
CA ILE A 36 -0.73 -19.40 -2.08
C ILE A 36 -1.03 -20.76 -2.72
N PRO A 37 -0.74 -20.96 -4.02
CA PRO A 37 -0.92 -22.24 -4.68
C PRO A 37 -0.17 -23.37 -3.96
N GLU A 38 -0.79 -24.56 -3.94
CA GLU A 38 -0.15 -25.75 -3.40
C GLU A 38 1.10 -26.10 -4.24
N GLY A 39 2.21 -26.47 -3.57
CA GLY A 39 3.48 -26.77 -4.23
C GLY A 39 4.29 -25.54 -4.68
N HIS A 40 3.88 -24.32 -4.32
CA HIS A 40 4.66 -23.12 -4.63
C HIS A 40 6.06 -23.16 -3.99
N GLU A 41 7.10 -22.89 -4.77
CA GLU A 41 8.52 -22.98 -4.35
C GLU A 41 8.84 -22.14 -3.11
N ASP A 42 8.32 -20.91 -3.07
CA ASP A 42 8.53 -19.97 -1.97
C ASP A 42 7.59 -20.14 -0.75
N SER A 43 6.77 -21.20 -0.71
CA SER A 43 5.71 -21.33 0.31
C SER A 43 6.23 -21.21 1.75
N SER A 44 7.43 -21.75 2.03
CA SER A 44 8.07 -21.65 3.35
C SER A 44 8.62 -20.25 3.69
N SER A 45 9.00 -19.48 2.67
CA SER A 45 9.64 -18.17 2.81
C SER A 45 8.64 -17.00 2.86
N ILE A 46 7.41 -17.22 2.39
CA ILE A 46 6.34 -16.21 2.40
C ILE A 46 5.73 -16.08 3.81
N ASP A 47 5.53 -14.83 4.25
CA ASP A 47 4.78 -14.45 5.46
C ASP A 47 3.45 -13.81 5.04
N PRO A 48 2.42 -14.62 4.74
CA PRO A 48 1.18 -14.11 4.15
C PRO A 48 0.47 -13.15 5.11
N PHE A 49 -0.04 -12.05 4.57
CA PHE A 49 -0.81 -11.10 5.37
C PHE A 49 -2.12 -11.77 5.86
N PRO A 50 -2.59 -11.57 7.10
CA PRO A 50 -3.72 -12.34 7.63
C PRO A 50 -5.01 -12.17 6.82
N VAL A 51 -5.20 -10.99 6.22
CA VAL A 51 -6.33 -10.65 5.35
C VAL A 51 -5.89 -10.50 3.89
N PRO A 52 -6.79 -10.67 2.91
CA PRO A 52 -6.46 -10.42 1.50
C PRO A 52 -5.93 -8.98 1.29
N LEU A 53 -4.82 -8.85 0.56
CA LEU A 53 -4.13 -7.57 0.34
C LEU A 53 -3.93 -7.31 -1.16
N LEU A 54 -4.35 -6.13 -1.63
CA LEU A 54 -4.14 -5.65 -2.99
C LEU A 54 -3.35 -4.34 -2.93
N ILE A 55 -2.16 -4.34 -3.53
CA ILE A 55 -1.29 -3.18 -3.65
C ILE A 55 -1.55 -2.53 -5.01
N ILE A 56 -1.91 -1.24 -5.01
CA ILE A 56 -2.19 -0.49 -6.24
C ILE A 56 -1.16 0.62 -6.41
N GLY A 57 -0.38 0.56 -7.48
CA GLY A 57 0.47 1.66 -7.94
C GLY A 57 -0.33 2.59 -8.84
N SER A 58 -0.68 3.78 -8.35
CA SER A 58 -1.43 4.77 -9.13
C SER A 58 -0.52 5.67 -9.98
N LYS A 59 -1.14 6.49 -10.86
CA LYS A 59 -0.44 7.42 -11.76
C LYS A 59 0.60 6.74 -12.65
N TYR A 60 0.28 5.54 -13.16
CA TYR A 60 1.17 4.80 -14.06
C TYR A 60 1.57 5.60 -15.31
N ASP A 61 0.71 6.52 -15.77
CA ASP A 61 0.98 7.40 -16.89
C ASP A 61 2.16 8.36 -16.67
N ILE A 62 2.44 8.71 -15.40
CA ILE A 62 3.63 9.47 -15.02
C ILE A 62 4.80 8.51 -14.85
N PHE A 63 4.58 7.42 -14.12
CA PHE A 63 5.62 6.45 -13.81
C PHE A 63 6.25 5.82 -15.06
N GLN A 64 5.48 5.57 -16.14
CA GLN A 64 6.00 4.96 -17.37
C GLN A 64 7.09 5.82 -18.04
N SER A 65 7.13 7.13 -17.77
CA SER A 65 8.10 8.08 -18.31
C SER A 65 9.35 8.25 -17.45
N GLU A 66 9.42 7.57 -16.30
CA GLU A 66 10.61 7.58 -15.43
C GLU A 66 11.81 6.84 -16.05
N GLU A 67 12.99 7.15 -15.53
CA GLU A 67 14.23 6.47 -15.92
C GLU A 67 14.12 4.96 -15.80
N PHE A 68 14.67 4.22 -16.77
CA PHE A 68 14.56 2.76 -16.83
C PHE A 68 15.06 2.08 -15.54
N GLU A 69 16.19 2.50 -14.99
CA GLU A 69 16.75 1.89 -13.79
C GLU A 69 15.85 2.13 -12.56
N LYS A 70 15.29 3.35 -12.40
CA LYS A 70 14.31 3.66 -11.35
C LYS A 70 13.06 2.79 -11.49
N ARG A 71 12.51 2.67 -12.71
CA ARG A 71 11.33 1.83 -12.97
C ARG A 71 11.60 0.37 -12.62
N LYS A 72 12.72 -0.18 -13.08
CA LYS A 72 13.15 -1.55 -12.81
C LYS A 72 13.28 -1.82 -11.32
N ILE A 73 14.00 -0.98 -10.57
CA ILE A 73 14.20 -1.13 -9.12
C ILE A 73 12.87 -1.05 -8.38
N LEU A 74 12.05 -0.04 -8.68
CA LEU A 74 10.76 0.14 -8.01
C LEU A 74 9.83 -1.05 -8.24
N CYS A 75 9.71 -1.52 -9.48
CA CYS A 75 8.90 -2.67 -9.81
C CYS A 75 9.39 -3.94 -9.09
N LYS A 76 10.71 -4.20 -9.04
CA LYS A 76 11.25 -5.34 -8.29
C LYS A 76 10.99 -5.23 -6.78
N CYS A 77 11.15 -4.04 -6.19
CA CYS A 77 10.87 -3.80 -4.77
C CYS A 77 9.41 -4.10 -4.46
N LEU A 78 8.48 -3.56 -5.25
CA LEU A 78 7.05 -3.78 -5.05
C LEU A 78 6.65 -5.24 -5.28
N ARG A 79 7.21 -5.90 -6.30
CA ARG A 79 7.00 -7.34 -6.53
C ARG A 79 7.44 -8.17 -5.33
N TYR A 80 8.62 -7.89 -4.76
CA TYR A 80 9.09 -8.57 -3.56
C TYR A 80 8.18 -8.34 -2.36
N VAL A 81 7.75 -7.09 -2.12
CA VAL A 81 6.83 -6.75 -1.03
C VAL A 81 5.50 -7.50 -1.22
N ALA A 82 4.94 -7.47 -2.42
CA ALA A 82 3.68 -8.14 -2.73
C ALA A 82 3.76 -9.65 -2.52
N HIS A 83 4.80 -10.28 -3.09
CA HIS A 83 5.01 -11.72 -2.98
C HIS A 83 5.25 -12.17 -1.54
N SER A 84 6.13 -11.48 -0.81
CA SER A 84 6.44 -11.77 0.59
C SER A 84 5.22 -11.71 1.52
N LYS A 85 4.20 -10.93 1.16
CA LYS A 85 2.95 -10.78 1.90
C LYS A 85 1.76 -11.53 1.30
N SER A 86 1.98 -12.35 0.27
CA SER A 86 0.90 -13.05 -0.45
C SER A 86 -0.19 -12.07 -0.94
N ALA A 87 0.24 -10.94 -1.48
CA ALA A 87 -0.61 -9.86 -1.97
C ALA A 87 -0.63 -9.82 -3.50
N SER A 88 -1.69 -9.26 -4.06
CA SER A 88 -1.75 -8.91 -5.48
C SER A 88 -1.14 -7.52 -5.70
N LEU A 89 -0.51 -7.29 -6.86
CA LEU A 89 0.09 -6.01 -7.23
C LEU A 89 -0.41 -5.56 -8.61
N GLN A 90 -0.95 -4.35 -8.70
CA GLN A 90 -1.46 -3.82 -9.97
C GLN A 90 -1.13 -2.35 -10.15
N PHE A 91 -0.75 -1.96 -11.36
CA PHE A 91 -0.56 -0.57 -11.75
C PHE A 91 -1.77 -0.02 -12.50
N VAL A 92 -2.08 1.25 -12.24
CA VAL A 92 -3.22 1.95 -12.80
C VAL A 92 -2.90 3.37 -13.20
N SER A 93 -3.52 3.78 -14.28
CA SER A 93 -3.67 5.19 -14.63
C SER A 93 -5.15 5.47 -14.82
N SER A 94 -5.63 6.58 -14.29
CA SER A 94 -7.00 7.07 -14.54
C SER A 94 -7.22 7.44 -16.01
N LYS A 95 -6.14 7.63 -16.78
CA LYS A 95 -6.18 7.90 -18.22
C LYS A 95 -6.38 6.64 -19.07
N SER A 96 -6.34 5.45 -18.47
CA SER A 96 -6.52 4.18 -19.16
C SER A 96 -7.74 3.45 -18.60
N GLU A 97 -8.83 3.46 -19.36
CA GLU A 97 -10.07 2.78 -19.00
C GLU A 97 -9.85 1.27 -18.78
N ALA A 98 -9.01 0.65 -19.61
CA ALA A 98 -8.63 -0.76 -19.46
C ALA A 98 -7.97 -1.07 -18.11
N HIS A 99 -7.15 -0.16 -17.56
CA HIS A 99 -6.54 -0.35 -16.24
C HIS A 99 -7.59 -0.24 -15.13
N VAL A 100 -8.49 0.74 -15.24
CA VAL A 100 -9.56 0.96 -14.26
C VAL A 100 -10.51 -0.25 -14.20
N ILE A 101 -10.90 -0.79 -15.36
CA ILE A 101 -11.74 -1.99 -15.44
C ILE A 101 -11.05 -3.18 -14.77
N LYS A 102 -9.77 -3.43 -15.07
CA LYS A 102 -9.02 -4.54 -14.48
C LYS A 102 -8.95 -4.48 -12.96
N ILE A 103 -8.76 -3.30 -12.38
CA ILE A 103 -8.75 -3.13 -10.93
C ILE A 103 -10.14 -3.34 -10.33
N ARG A 104 -11.20 -2.85 -10.96
CA ARG A 104 -12.57 -3.10 -10.47
C ARG A 104 -12.88 -4.59 -10.41
N VAL A 105 -12.48 -5.34 -11.43
CA VAL A 105 -12.61 -6.81 -11.45
C VAL A 105 -11.79 -7.45 -10.32
N SER A 106 -10.58 -6.96 -10.10
CA SER A 106 -9.69 -7.50 -9.06
C SER A 106 -10.19 -7.24 -7.64
N ILE A 107 -10.73 -6.05 -7.39
CA ILE A 107 -11.40 -5.71 -6.13
C ILE A 107 -12.65 -6.57 -5.96
N SER A 108 -13.47 -6.72 -7.01
CA SER A 108 -14.69 -7.54 -6.96
C SER A 108 -14.36 -9.00 -6.64
N SER A 109 -13.28 -9.53 -7.22
CA SER A 109 -12.80 -10.87 -6.92
C SER A 109 -12.34 -11.02 -5.48
N MET A 110 -11.60 -10.02 -4.96
CA MET A 110 -11.12 -10.04 -3.58
C MET A 110 -12.25 -9.93 -2.54
N VAL A 111 -13.26 -9.09 -2.80
CA VAL A 111 -14.34 -8.81 -1.84
C VAL A 111 -15.50 -9.79 -1.97
N PHE A 112 -15.87 -10.16 -3.19
CA PHE A 112 -17.07 -10.96 -3.49
C PHE A 112 -16.77 -12.37 -4.01
N GLY A 113 -15.48 -12.73 -4.18
CA GLY A 113 -15.10 -14.05 -4.69
C GLY A 113 -15.45 -14.29 -6.16
N THR A 114 -15.72 -13.23 -6.94
CA THR A 114 -16.00 -13.38 -8.37
C THR A 114 -14.79 -13.95 -9.11
N PRO A 115 -14.98 -14.74 -10.17
CA PRO A 115 -13.87 -15.24 -10.97
C PRO A 115 -13.00 -14.10 -11.51
N CYS A 116 -11.68 -14.21 -11.36
CA CYS A 116 -10.71 -13.29 -11.94
C CYS A 116 -9.58 -14.09 -12.59
N SER A 117 -9.09 -13.58 -13.71
CA SER A 117 -7.93 -14.13 -14.41
C SER A 117 -6.69 -14.08 -13.51
N LYS A 118 -6.02 -15.22 -13.34
CA LYS A 118 -4.73 -15.36 -12.65
C LYS A 118 -3.57 -15.08 -13.62
N THR A 119 -3.57 -13.92 -14.23
CA THR A 119 -2.52 -13.50 -15.17
C THR A 119 -1.41 -12.76 -14.44
N ALA A 120 -0.17 -12.90 -14.94
CA ALA A 120 0.99 -12.20 -14.45
C ALA A 120 1.63 -11.40 -15.60
N VAL A 121 1.67 -10.08 -15.45
CA VAL A 121 2.44 -9.15 -16.29
C VAL A 121 3.59 -8.64 -15.42
N LEU A 122 4.76 -9.25 -15.63
CA LEU A 122 5.97 -9.04 -14.82
C LEU A 122 6.96 -8.04 -15.46
N ASP A 123 6.75 -7.69 -16.73
CA ASP A 123 7.61 -6.78 -17.50
C ASP A 123 7.56 -5.36 -16.94
N HIS A 124 8.71 -4.83 -16.53
CA HIS A 124 8.86 -3.50 -15.94
C HIS A 124 8.53 -2.36 -16.92
N ASN A 125 8.45 -2.63 -18.22
CA ASN A 125 8.05 -1.66 -19.24
C ASN A 125 6.52 -1.59 -19.42
N LYS A 126 5.79 -2.53 -18.83
CA LYS A 126 4.33 -2.63 -18.88
C LYS A 126 3.74 -2.35 -17.50
N PRO A 127 2.46 -1.93 -17.43
CA PRO A 127 1.79 -1.83 -16.14
C PRO A 127 1.77 -3.20 -15.48
N LEU A 128 2.33 -3.29 -14.28
CA LEU A 128 2.35 -4.54 -13.53
C LEU A 128 0.92 -5.01 -13.26
N TYR A 129 0.70 -6.29 -13.41
CA TYR A 129 -0.55 -6.96 -13.07
C TYR A 129 -0.22 -8.35 -12.56
N ILE A 130 -0.25 -8.54 -11.25
CA ILE A 130 0.26 -9.75 -10.61
C ILE A 130 -0.78 -10.19 -9.59
N SER A 131 -1.40 -11.34 -9.83
CA SER A 131 -2.24 -11.98 -8.84
C SER A 131 -1.40 -12.62 -7.73
N CYS A 132 -1.96 -12.66 -6.52
CA CYS A 132 -1.40 -13.43 -5.41
C CYS A 132 -0.99 -14.85 -5.86
N GLY A 133 0.27 -15.22 -5.59
CA GLY A 133 0.82 -16.54 -5.89
C GLY A 133 1.21 -16.77 -7.36
N ALA A 134 1.22 -15.74 -8.20
CA ALA A 134 1.65 -15.82 -9.60
C ALA A 134 3.08 -15.30 -9.85
N ASP A 135 3.79 -14.88 -8.81
CA ASP A 135 5.17 -14.38 -8.85
C ASP A 135 6.08 -15.29 -8.02
N SER A 136 7.39 -15.15 -8.15
CA SER A 136 8.36 -15.88 -7.32
C SER A 136 9.63 -15.08 -7.02
N PHE A 137 10.30 -15.41 -5.91
CA PHE A 137 11.56 -14.75 -5.56
C PHE A 137 12.65 -14.99 -6.59
N GLU A 138 12.67 -16.15 -7.24
CA GLU A 138 13.57 -16.44 -8.36
C GLU A 138 13.27 -15.52 -9.57
N SER A 139 11.99 -15.39 -9.95
CA SER A 139 11.55 -14.52 -11.06
C SER A 139 11.82 -13.04 -10.81
N ILE A 140 11.72 -12.58 -9.56
CA ILE A 140 12.10 -11.21 -9.16
C ILE A 140 13.62 -11.02 -9.29
N GLY A 141 14.38 -12.04 -8.86
CA GLY A 141 15.83 -12.09 -8.89
C GLY A 141 16.50 -11.02 -8.02
N SER A 142 17.79 -10.76 -8.29
CA SER A 142 18.55 -9.75 -7.56
C SER A 142 18.02 -8.33 -7.84
N LEU A 143 17.92 -7.54 -6.77
CA LEU A 143 17.56 -6.12 -6.81
C LEU A 143 18.76 -5.18 -6.99
N THR A 144 20.00 -5.68 -6.95
CA THR A 144 21.17 -4.83 -7.14
C THR A 144 21.92 -5.24 -8.39
N SER A 145 22.25 -4.27 -9.24
CA SER A 145 23.13 -4.43 -10.39
C SER A 145 24.59 -4.69 -9.97
N LEU A 146 24.94 -4.41 -8.70
CA LEU A 146 26.28 -4.54 -8.12
C LEU A 146 26.61 -5.95 -7.61
N ASN A 147 25.62 -6.82 -7.39
CA ASN A 147 25.84 -8.20 -6.93
C ASN A 147 25.70 -9.20 -8.10
N VAL A 148 26.52 -9.03 -9.13
CA VAL A 148 26.62 -9.99 -10.25
C VAL A 148 27.12 -11.36 -9.75
N GLU A 149 27.83 -11.40 -8.61
CA GLU A 149 28.45 -12.61 -8.08
C GLU A 149 27.57 -13.41 -7.11
N ASN A 150 26.53 -12.79 -6.53
CA ASN A 150 25.59 -13.47 -5.64
C ASN A 150 24.20 -13.50 -6.28
N LYS A 151 23.89 -14.62 -6.95
CA LYS A 151 22.56 -14.92 -7.53
C LYS A 151 21.42 -14.96 -6.48
N SER A 152 21.71 -14.79 -5.19
CA SER A 152 20.66 -14.75 -4.17
C SER A 152 19.94 -13.39 -4.24
N GLY A 153 18.64 -13.40 -4.50
CA GLY A 153 17.77 -12.25 -4.31
C GLY A 153 17.81 -11.71 -2.86
N PRO A 154 17.17 -10.57 -2.59
CA PRO A 154 17.05 -10.05 -1.22
C PRO A 154 16.47 -11.12 -0.27
N LYS A 155 17.08 -11.23 0.90
CA LYS A 155 16.70 -12.21 1.93
C LYS A 155 15.68 -11.65 2.92
N SER A 156 15.51 -10.32 2.96
CA SER A 156 14.54 -9.70 3.86
C SER A 156 13.93 -8.41 3.32
N LEU A 157 12.77 -8.05 3.86
CA LEU A 157 12.10 -6.77 3.58
C LEU A 157 12.95 -5.55 3.97
N MET A 158 13.85 -5.71 4.96
CA MET A 158 14.77 -4.65 5.41
C MET A 158 15.83 -4.34 4.34
N GLU A 159 16.37 -5.36 3.67
CA GLU A 159 17.30 -5.18 2.55
C GLU A 159 16.61 -4.49 1.37
N VAL A 160 15.39 -4.91 1.04
CA VAL A 160 14.59 -4.26 -0.01
C VAL A 160 14.32 -2.80 0.32
N LYS A 161 14.00 -2.48 1.58
CA LYS A 161 13.85 -1.10 2.04
C LYS A 161 15.13 -0.31 1.84
N LYS A 162 16.29 -0.84 2.25
CA LYS A 162 17.59 -0.17 2.09
C LYS A 162 17.88 0.17 0.62
N ILE A 163 17.70 -0.81 -0.27
CA ILE A 163 17.87 -0.62 -1.72
C ILE A 163 16.88 0.42 -2.25
N PHE A 164 15.60 0.31 -1.89
CA PHE A 164 14.60 1.29 -2.33
C PHE A 164 14.99 2.71 -1.91
N THR A 165 15.39 2.91 -0.65
CA THR A 165 15.78 4.22 -0.13
C THR A 165 17.05 4.80 -0.75
N SER A 166 17.94 3.97 -1.33
CA SER A 166 19.12 4.47 -2.04
C SER A 166 18.80 5.06 -3.40
N TYR A 167 17.73 4.60 -4.05
CA TYR A 167 17.24 5.14 -5.34
C TYR A 167 16.16 6.21 -5.16
N PHE A 168 15.39 6.12 -4.08
CA PHE A 168 14.28 7.01 -3.76
C PHE A 168 14.47 7.57 -2.34
N PRO A 169 15.24 8.67 -2.18
CA PRO A 169 15.42 9.32 -0.89
C PRO A 169 14.07 9.66 -0.26
N GLN A 170 13.87 9.25 0.98
CA GLN A 170 12.63 9.52 1.70
C GLN A 170 12.65 10.97 2.18
N VAL A 171 11.66 11.75 1.76
CA VAL A 171 11.46 13.12 2.24
C VAL A 171 10.35 13.05 3.29
N GLU A 172 10.63 13.53 4.50
CA GLU A 172 9.59 13.72 5.51
C GLU A 172 8.72 14.90 5.11
N GLU A 173 7.67 14.66 4.35
CA GLU A 173 6.56 15.61 4.26
C GLU A 173 5.85 15.61 5.61
N LYS A 174 6.19 16.60 6.45
CA LYS A 174 5.37 16.95 7.59
C LYS A 174 4.04 17.44 7.04
N ASN A 175 3.05 16.55 6.94
CA ASN A 175 1.66 16.95 6.91
C ASN A 175 1.39 17.62 8.25
N VAL A 176 1.67 18.93 8.33
CA VAL A 176 1.32 19.75 9.48
C VAL A 176 -0.19 19.87 9.44
N ILE A 177 -0.87 18.88 10.02
CA ILE A 177 -2.27 19.04 10.40
C ILE A 177 -2.23 20.13 11.47
N PRO A 178 -2.80 21.31 11.23
CA PRO A 178 -2.79 22.37 12.24
C PRO A 178 -3.55 21.86 13.48
N ASP A 179 -3.09 22.25 14.68
CA ASP A 179 -3.75 21.84 15.93
C ASP A 179 -5.24 22.23 15.97
N ASP A 180 -5.62 23.30 15.26
CA ASP A 180 -7.01 23.68 15.02
C ASP A 180 -7.39 23.37 13.56
N PRO A 181 -8.29 22.39 13.31
CA PRO A 181 -8.79 22.05 11.97
C PRO A 181 -9.37 23.24 11.20
N ALA A 182 -9.78 24.29 11.90
CA ALA A 182 -10.19 25.56 11.30
C ALA A 182 -9.14 26.25 10.44
N ASN A 183 -7.87 26.01 10.76
CA ASN A 183 -6.74 26.65 10.12
C ASN A 183 -6.19 25.78 8.99
N ASP A 184 -6.77 24.61 8.75
CA ASP A 184 -6.36 23.72 7.68
C ASP A 184 -6.85 24.26 6.32
N PRO A 185 -5.93 24.59 5.39
CA PRO A 185 -6.28 25.13 4.08
C PRO A 185 -7.22 24.23 3.26
N ASN A 186 -7.24 22.92 3.53
CA ASN A 186 -8.06 21.96 2.82
C ASN A 186 -9.56 22.05 3.19
N PHE A 187 -9.90 22.72 4.30
CA PHE A 187 -11.27 22.88 4.79
C PHE A 187 -11.78 24.33 4.70
N ARG A 188 -11.16 25.18 3.85
CA ARG A 188 -11.61 26.57 3.68
C ARG A 188 -12.97 26.63 3.00
N GLU A 189 -13.94 27.21 3.71
CA GLU A 189 -15.30 27.43 3.24
C GLU A 189 -15.65 28.91 3.45
N PRO A 190 -15.62 29.75 2.39
CA PRO A 190 -15.71 31.20 2.53
C PRO A 190 -16.89 31.69 3.37
N ASP A 191 -18.07 31.07 3.21
CA ASP A 191 -19.27 31.45 3.93
C ASP A 191 -19.19 31.11 5.43
N ILE A 192 -18.66 29.93 5.75
CA ILE A 192 -18.45 29.48 7.14
C ILE A 192 -17.35 30.30 7.81
N ASP A 193 -16.27 30.59 7.08
CA ASP A 193 -15.15 31.39 7.55
C ASP A 193 -15.60 32.82 7.91
N ASN A 194 -16.37 33.46 7.02
CA ASN A 194 -16.93 34.79 7.26
C ASN A 194 -17.85 34.82 8.49
N MET A 195 -18.73 33.83 8.62
CA MET A 195 -19.64 33.73 9.76
C MET A 195 -18.88 33.55 11.08
N ARG A 196 -17.81 32.74 11.07
CA ARG A 196 -16.95 32.53 12.25
C ARG A 196 -16.22 33.80 12.65
N VAL A 197 -15.71 34.57 11.68
CA VAL A 197 -15.06 35.87 11.92
C VAL A 197 -16.04 36.84 12.58
N GLN A 198 -17.27 36.92 12.05
CA GLN A 198 -18.31 37.76 12.63
C GLN A 198 -18.64 37.36 14.07
N LYS A 199 -18.90 36.07 14.33
CA LYS A 199 -19.23 35.56 15.68
C LYS A 199 -18.10 35.76 16.69
N LYS A 200 -16.83 35.61 16.26
CA LYS A 200 -15.67 35.91 17.12
C LYS A 200 -15.62 37.39 17.50
N LYS A 201 -15.92 38.30 16.56
CA LYS A 201 -15.96 39.74 16.84
C LYS A 201 -17.07 40.10 17.83
N GLU A 202 -18.28 39.58 17.61
CA GLU A 202 -19.42 39.76 18.52
C GLU A 202 -19.09 39.27 19.94
N LEU A 203 -18.45 38.09 20.06
CA LEU A 203 -18.04 37.54 21.34
C LEU A 203 -17.00 38.42 22.07
N PHE A 204 -16.05 38.99 21.33
CA PHE A 204 -15.03 39.87 21.89
C PHE A 204 -15.65 41.15 22.44
N GLU A 205 -16.57 41.77 21.69
CA GLU A 205 -17.29 42.97 22.13
C GLU A 205 -18.14 42.69 23.36
N TYR A 206 -18.86 41.55 23.40
CA TYR A 206 -19.63 41.13 24.56
C TYR A 206 -18.76 40.96 25.81
N LYS A 207 -17.60 40.29 25.68
CA LYS A 207 -16.66 40.12 26.80
C LYS A 207 -16.13 41.46 27.32
N LYS A 208 -15.83 42.40 26.42
CA LYS A 208 -15.36 43.73 26.79
C LYS A 208 -16.43 44.52 27.55
N GLN A 209 -17.70 44.42 27.13
CA GLN A 209 -18.82 45.05 27.83
C GLN A 209 -19.09 44.45 29.21
N LYS A 210 -18.80 43.15 29.40
CA LYS A 210 -18.99 42.46 30.69
C LYS A 210 -17.85 42.67 31.70
N MET A 211 -16.69 43.13 31.23
CA MET A 211 -15.50 43.40 32.04
C MET A 211 -15.29 44.90 32.34
N ALA A 212 -16.11 45.77 31.74
CA ALA A 212 -16.21 47.19 32.07
C ALA A 212 -17.34 47.41 33.08
#